data_AF-A0A933KD54-F1
#
_entry.id   AF-A0A933KD54-F1
#
_cell.length_a   1.000
_cell.length_b   1.000
_cell.length_c   1.000
_cell.angle_alpha   90.00
_cell.angle_beta   90.00
_cell.angle_gamma   90.00
#
_symmetry.space_group_name_H-M   'P 1'
#
loop_
_entity.id
_entity.type
_entity.pdbx_description
1 polymer ?
#
loop_
_entity_poly.entity_id
_entity_poly.type
_entity_poly.pdbx_seq_one_letter_code
_entity_poly.pdbx_strand_id
1 'polypeptide(L)'
;MRTTLSLDDDVAALLERARKRRQSGLKETVNEALRRGLREMTAPAPRVEPYRTPSVSLGRCLVGSLDDVEEVLAIAEEESVP
;
A
#
# COMPACT_ATOMS: atom_id res chain seq x y z
N MET A 1 28.89 21.87 9.07
CA MET A 1 28.55 22.15 10.48
C MET A 1 28.97 20.97 11.34
N ARG A 2 29.44 21.18 12.58
CA ARG A 2 29.69 20.12 13.56
C ARG A 2 28.62 20.22 14.64
N THR A 3 27.90 19.14 14.85
CA THR A 3 26.79 19.04 15.80
C THR A 3 26.95 17.75 16.60
N THR A 4 26.49 17.78 17.84
CA THR A 4 26.36 16.59 18.69
C THR A 4 24.89 16.21 18.72
N LEU A 5 24.60 14.94 18.47
CA LEU A 5 23.25 14.38 18.45
C LEU A 5 23.23 13.14 19.34
N SER A 6 22.25 13.05 20.23
CA SER A 6 21.96 11.81 20.97
C SER A 6 21.11 10.91 20.08
N LEU A 7 21.47 9.62 20.01
CA LEU A 7 20.78 8.61 19.23
C LEU A 7 20.31 7.50 20.16
N ASP A 8 19.08 7.05 19.96
CA ASP A 8 18.55 5.88 20.66
C ASP A 8 19.30 4.60 20.21
N ASP A 9 19.33 3.59 21.07
CA ASP A 9 20.12 2.36 20.86
C ASP A 9 19.73 1.62 19.58
N ASP A 10 18.45 1.63 19.22
CA ASP A 10 17.93 1.03 18.00
C ASP A 10 18.40 1.80 16.74
N VAL A 11 18.38 3.13 16.78
CA VAL A 11 18.88 3.99 15.70
C VAL A 11 20.38 3.80 15.51
N ALA A 12 21.15 3.73 16.60
CA ALA A 12 22.59 3.45 16.55
C ALA A 12 22.87 2.09 15.89
N ALA A 13 22.11 1.05 16.26
CA ALA A 13 22.23 -0.28 15.66
C ALA A 13 21.87 -0.29 14.16
N LEU A 14 20.84 0.46 13.75
CA LEU A 14 20.45 0.60 12.34
C LEU A 14 21.53 1.30 11.52
N LEU A 15 22.12 2.37 12.05
CA LEU A 15 23.22 3.09 11.39
C LEU A 15 24.45 2.19 11.23
N GLU A 16 24.82 1.41 12.24
CA GLU A 16 25.96 0.50 12.15
C GLU A 16 25.74 -0.59 11.09
N ARG A 17 24.53 -1.15 11.01
CA ARG A 17 24.16 -2.11 9.95
C ARG A 17 24.21 -1.48 8.56
N ALA A 18 23.70 -0.26 8.41
CA ALA A 18 23.75 0.47 7.14
C ALA A 18 25.19 0.76 6.72
N ARG A 19 26.03 1.18 7.66
CA ARG A 19 27.46 1.46 7.48
C ARG A 19 28.21 0.22 6.97
N LYS A 20 28.03 -0.93 7.64
CA LYS A 20 28.66 -2.21 7.26
C LYS A 20 28.26 -2.66 5.86
N ARG A 21 26.98 -2.53 5.51
CA ARG A 21 26.48 -2.93 4.18
C ARG A 21 27.02 -2.07 3.04
N ARG A 22 27.21 -0.77 3.28
CA ARG A 22 27.65 0.19 2.26
C ARG A 22 29.16 0.47 2.27
N GLN A 23 29.89 -0.07 3.25
CA GLN A 23 31.31 0.20 3.47
C GLN A 23 31.65 1.71 3.53
N SER A 24 30.72 2.50 4.08
CA SER A 24 30.79 3.97 4.13
C SER A 24 31.22 4.49 5.51
N GLY A 25 31.62 5.76 5.61
CA GLY A 25 31.91 6.39 6.89
C GLY A 25 30.65 6.67 7.73
N LEU A 26 30.79 6.82 9.06
CA LEU A 26 29.66 7.17 9.95
C LEU A 26 28.99 8.49 9.53
N LYS A 27 29.80 9.54 9.29
CA LYS A 27 29.31 10.86 8.87
C LYS A 27 28.50 10.78 7.58
N GLU A 28 29.00 10.06 6.58
CA GLU A 28 28.33 9.92 5.30
C GLU A 28 27.00 9.19 5.45
N THR A 29 27.02 8.07 6.16
CA THR A 29 25.84 7.24 6.44
C THR A 29 24.76 8.04 7.18
N VAL A 30 25.14 8.79 8.22
CA VAL A 30 24.22 9.62 9.00
C VAL A 30 23.62 10.73 8.14
N ASN A 31 24.44 11.47 7.39
CA ASN A 31 23.93 12.56 6.56
C ASN A 31 23.00 12.05 5.45
N GLU A 32 23.32 10.92 4.84
CA GLU A 32 22.47 10.33 3.82
C GLU A 32 21.14 9.84 4.40
N ALA A 33 21.16 9.17 5.55
CA ALA A 33 19.96 8.75 6.25
C ALA A 33 19.06 9.94 6.61
N LEU A 34 19.65 10.99 7.20
CA LEU A 34 18.91 12.22 7.56
C LEU A 34 18.33 12.92 6.33
N ARG A 35 19.07 13.02 5.22
CA ARG A 35 18.56 13.62 3.97
C ARG A 35 17.35 12.86 3.43
N ARG A 36 17.39 11.52 3.43
CA ARG A 36 16.27 10.69 2.98
C ARG A 36 15.07 10.83 3.90
N GLY A 37 15.29 10.66 5.21
CA GLY A 37 14.24 10.79 6.21
C GLY A 37 13.56 12.16 6.18
N LEU A 38 14.34 13.25 6.15
CA LEU A 38 13.79 14.61 6.10
C LEU A 38 13.04 14.88 4.80
N ARG A 39 13.50 14.35 3.65
CA ARG A 39 12.75 14.46 2.39
C ARG A 39 11.40 13.74 2.46
N GLU A 40 11.37 12.54 3.02
CA GLU A 40 10.13 11.76 3.18
C GLU A 40 9.18 12.42 4.20
N MET A 41 9.70 12.91 5.32
CA MET A 41 8.91 13.59 6.37
C MET A 41 8.31 14.91 5.90
N THR A 42 8.97 15.61 4.98
CA THR A 42 8.52 16.89 4.43
C THR A 42 7.77 16.74 3.10
N ALA A 43 7.73 15.54 2.54
CA ALA A 43 7.01 15.28 1.31
C ALA A 43 5.50 15.47 1.55
N PRO A 44 4.77 16.06 0.58
CA PRO A 44 3.31 16.08 0.65
C PRO A 44 2.79 14.65 0.71
N ALA A 45 1.74 14.44 1.52
CA ALA A 45 1.11 13.12 1.62
C ALA A 45 0.75 12.61 0.22
N PRO A 46 1.13 11.37 -0.13
CA PRO A 46 0.79 10.83 -1.44
C PRO A 46 -0.72 10.85 -1.59
N ARG A 47 -1.20 11.26 -2.78
CA ARG A 47 -2.61 11.12 -3.12
C ARG A 47 -2.91 9.64 -3.19
N VAL A 48 -3.65 9.13 -2.21
CA VAL A 48 -4.16 7.76 -2.23
C VAL A 48 -5.37 7.77 -3.16
N GLU A 49 -5.17 7.29 -4.39
CA GLU A 49 -6.30 6.97 -5.27
C GLU A 49 -7.04 5.75 -4.67
N PRO A 50 -8.38 5.79 -4.52
CA PRO A 50 -9.13 4.63 -4.07
C PRO A 50 -8.88 3.45 -5.00
N TYR A 51 -8.60 2.27 -4.43
CA TYR A 51 -8.50 1.06 -5.21
C TYR A 51 -9.84 0.80 -5.92
N ARG A 52 -9.80 0.60 -7.23
CA ARG A 52 -10.96 0.19 -8.03
C ARG A 52 -10.80 -1.25 -8.47
N THR A 53 -11.75 -2.10 -8.09
CA THR A 53 -11.80 -3.49 -8.56
C THR A 53 -12.02 -3.50 -10.08
N PRO A 54 -11.17 -4.18 -10.86
CA PRO A 54 -11.37 -4.30 -12.30
C PRO A 54 -12.66 -5.10 -12.57
N SER A 55 -13.54 -4.54 -13.41
CA SER A 55 -14.75 -5.22 -13.86
C SER A 55 -14.44 -6.12 -15.05
N VAL A 56 -15.10 -7.27 -15.13
CA VAL A 56 -15.15 -8.10 -16.33
C VAL A 56 -16.55 -8.09 -16.90
N SER A 57 -16.67 -8.16 -18.23
CA SER A 57 -17.97 -8.31 -18.87
C SER A 57 -18.44 -9.75 -18.73
N LEU A 58 -19.58 -9.94 -18.07
CA LEU A 58 -20.26 -11.24 -17.98
C LEU A 58 -21.27 -11.45 -19.13
N GLY A 59 -21.39 -10.48 -20.04
CA GLY A 59 -22.40 -10.49 -21.10
C GLY A 59 -23.74 -9.93 -20.64
N ARG A 60 -24.81 -10.26 -21.38
CA ARG A 60 -26.18 -9.84 -21.04
C ARG A 60 -26.68 -10.61 -19.82
N CYS A 61 -27.50 -9.96 -18.99
CA CYS A 61 -28.22 -10.66 -17.93
C CYS A 61 -29.16 -11.70 -18.55
N LEU A 62 -29.17 -12.92 -17.99
CA LEU A 62 -30.01 -14.02 -18.48
C LEU A 62 -31.39 -14.04 -17.83
N VAL A 63 -31.59 -13.26 -16.78
CA VAL A 63 -32.86 -13.05 -16.07
C VAL A 63 -33.38 -11.64 -16.37
N GLY A 64 -34.71 -11.47 -16.33
CA GLY A 64 -35.36 -10.21 -16.70
C GLY A 64 -35.16 -9.11 -15.67
N SER A 65 -35.58 -9.37 -14.43
CA SER A 65 -35.41 -8.47 -13.29
C SER A 65 -34.53 -9.14 -12.23
N LEU A 66 -33.70 -8.34 -11.55
CA LEU A 66 -32.94 -8.76 -10.37
C LEU A 66 -33.58 -8.28 -9.06
N ASP A 67 -34.69 -7.55 -9.16
CA ASP A 67 -35.39 -7.00 -8.00
C ASP A 67 -36.27 -8.07 -7.31
N ASP A 68 -36.57 -9.17 -8.01
CA ASP A 68 -37.22 -10.36 -7.45
C ASP A 68 -36.20 -11.48 -7.28
N VAL A 69 -35.72 -11.64 -6.04
CA VAL A 69 -34.70 -12.66 -5.72
C VAL A 69 -35.28 -14.08 -5.84
N GLU A 70 -36.57 -14.26 -5.56
CA GLU A 70 -37.22 -15.57 -5.60
C GLU A 70 -37.29 -16.08 -7.05
N GLU A 71 -37.76 -15.25 -7.97
CA GLU A 71 -37.82 -15.58 -9.40
C GLU A 71 -36.43 -15.88 -9.97
N VAL A 72 -35.41 -15.08 -9.61
CA VAL A 72 -34.03 -15.27 -10.08
C VAL A 72 -33.45 -16.60 -9.61
N LEU A 73 -33.70 -16.99 -8.36
CA LEU A 73 -33.23 -18.26 -7.81
C LEU A 73 -33.92 -19.45 -8.48
N ALA A 74 -35.24 -19.38 -8.69
CA ALA A 74 -35.97 -20.44 -9.38
C ALA A 74 -35.44 -20.68 -10.81
N ILE A 75 -35.19 -19.60 -11.57
CA ILE A 75 -34.57 -19.70 -12.90
C ILE A 75 -33.15 -20.31 -12.82
N ALA A 76 -32.36 -19.93 -11.82
CA ALA A 76 -31.01 -20.45 -11.64
C ALA A 76 -30.97 -21.93 -11.22
N GLU A 77 -31.98 -22.40 -10.50
CA GLU A 77 -32.14 -23.78 -10.04
C GLU A 77 -32.86 -24.68 -11.06
N GLU A 78 -33.18 -24.16 -12.26
CA GLU A 78 -33.99 -24.82 -13.30
C GLU A 78 -35.40 -25.20 -12.83
N GLU A 79 -35.87 -24.61 -11.73
CA GLU A 79 -37.23 -24.78 -11.25
C GLU A 79 -38.13 -23.91 -12.14
N SER A 80 -38.86 -24.56 -13.03
CA SER A 80 -39.70 -23.90 -14.02
C SER A 80 -40.83 -23.17 -13.31
N VAL A 81 -40.71 -21.85 -13.12
CA VAL A 81 -41.83 -21.03 -12.67
C VAL A 81 -42.81 -20.88 -13.85
N PRO A 82 -44.11 -21.20 -13.67
CA PRO A 82 -45.14 -21.09 -14.72
C PRO A 82 -45.41 -19.66 -15.18
#